data_AF-A0A090R2I7-F1
#
_entry.id   AF-A0A090R2I7-F1
#
_cell.length_a   1.000
_cell.length_b   1.000
_cell.length_c   1.000
_cell.angle_alpha   90.00
_cell.angle_beta   90.00
_cell.angle_gamma   90.00
#
_symmetry.space_group_name_H-M   'P 1'
#
loop_
_entity.id
_entity.type
_entity.pdbx_description
1 polymer ?
#
loop_
_entity_poly.entity_id
_entity_poly.type
_entity_poly.pdbx_seq_one_letter_code
_entity_poly.pdbx_strand_id
1 'polypeptide(L)'
;MRHQRFIDENMNRLFKQMNDESNPDTVRANTLQALLRGFYASASFDDPLRWHLDLHCAIRDSVHYTFAVSPYSEQPTRSLPLFSFLQQAEVEAVLMANSPSPTFSWFSAAYFGAQAFTLELGKVAPFGENELSRLEPFYQALQALVTTPTHEARSNLSGKKTRWQFIK
;
A
#
# COMPACT_ATOMS: atom_id res chain seq x y z
N MET A 1 22.11 7.69 15.03
CA MET A 1 20.80 7.56 14.36
C MET A 1 19.82 6.93 15.34
N ARG A 2 18.59 7.46 15.45
CA ARG A 2 17.55 6.82 16.28
C ARG A 2 16.84 5.78 15.40
N HIS A 3 16.99 4.48 15.71
CA HIS A 3 16.25 3.39 15.06
C HIS A 3 14.94 3.14 15.84
N GLN A 4 14.00 4.07 15.73
CA GLN A 4 12.71 4.01 16.43
C GLN A 4 11.56 4.07 15.42
N ARG A 5 10.42 3.44 15.78
CA ARG A 5 9.25 3.30 14.91
C ARG A 5 8.60 4.65 14.55
N PHE A 6 8.68 5.62 15.44
CA PHE A 6 8.20 6.99 15.27
C PHE A 6 8.98 7.92 16.20
N ILE A 7 8.83 9.23 16.04
CA ILE A 7 9.47 10.22 16.91
C ILE A 7 8.58 10.46 18.13
N ASP A 8 7.34 10.89 17.91
CA ASP A 8 6.37 11.25 18.95
C ASP A 8 5.10 10.39 18.87
N GLU A 9 4.62 10.07 17.66
CA GLU A 9 3.45 9.21 17.50
C GLU A 9 3.43 8.41 16.19
N ASN A 10 2.60 7.37 16.13
CA ASN A 10 2.48 6.55 14.94
C ASN A 10 1.86 7.34 13.77
N MET A 11 2.70 7.86 12.88
CA MET A 11 2.29 8.64 11.71
C MET A 11 1.21 7.95 10.86
N ASN A 12 1.20 6.61 10.77
CA ASN A 12 0.17 5.86 10.04
C ASN A 12 -1.20 5.83 10.75
N ARG A 13 -1.43 6.72 11.71
CA ARG A 13 -2.72 7.01 12.35
C ARG A 13 -3.19 8.45 12.12
N LEU A 14 -2.42 9.26 11.39
CA LEU A 14 -2.62 10.70 11.23
C LEU A 14 -3.21 11.10 9.87
N PHE A 15 -3.67 10.13 9.08
CA PHE A 15 -4.14 10.36 7.72
C PHE A 15 -5.67 10.35 7.66
N LYS A 16 -6.29 11.38 8.23
CA LYS A 16 -7.75 11.62 8.16
C LYS A 16 -8.10 13.03 7.77
N GLN A 17 -7.39 13.99 8.35
CA GLN A 17 -7.56 15.40 8.09
C GLN A 17 -6.21 16.10 8.33
N MET A 18 -6.16 17.41 8.11
CA MET A 18 -5.00 18.18 8.57
C MET A 18 -4.89 18.07 10.08
N ASN A 19 -3.69 17.73 10.54
CA ASN A 19 -3.33 17.63 11.93
C ASN A 19 -2.87 19.00 12.43
N ASP A 20 -3.03 19.26 13.72
CA ASP A 20 -2.34 20.38 14.35
C ASP A 20 -0.83 20.11 14.32
N GLU A 21 -0.04 21.07 13.84
CA GLU A 21 1.41 20.95 13.65
C GLU A 21 2.18 21.05 14.97
N SER A 22 1.86 20.15 15.88
CA SER A 22 2.35 20.13 17.26
C SER A 22 3.64 19.32 17.43
N ASN A 23 3.94 18.44 16.49
CA ASN A 23 5.12 17.57 16.51
C ASN A 23 5.62 17.26 15.06
N PRO A 24 6.84 16.73 14.89
CA PRO A 24 7.38 16.41 13.56
C PRO A 24 6.55 15.39 12.76
N ASP A 25 5.91 14.41 13.42
CA ASP A 25 5.10 13.38 12.75
C ASP A 25 3.81 13.98 12.14
N THR A 26 3.12 14.88 12.85
CA THR A 26 1.94 15.62 12.35
C THR A 26 2.29 16.53 11.18
N VAL A 27 3.39 17.28 11.28
CA VAL A 27 3.90 18.13 10.19
C VAL A 27 4.22 17.27 8.96
N ARG A 28 4.85 16.10 9.16
CA ARG A 28 5.19 15.20 8.06
C ARG A 28 3.95 14.58 7.44
N ALA A 29 2.97 14.15 8.23
CA ALA A 29 1.69 13.64 7.76
C ALA A 29 0.95 14.69 6.92
N ASN A 30 0.89 15.95 7.36
CA ASN A 30 0.30 17.06 6.61
C ASN A 30 1.02 17.29 5.27
N THR A 31 2.34 17.25 5.28
CA THR A 31 3.17 17.36 4.06
C THR A 31 2.84 16.25 3.06
N LEU A 32 2.79 14.99 3.51
CA LEU A 32 2.47 13.85 2.65
C LEU A 32 1.03 13.94 2.09
N GLN A 33 0.06 14.36 2.90
CA GLN A 33 -1.31 14.59 2.46
C GLN A 33 -1.39 15.68 1.37
N ALA A 34 -0.62 16.78 1.50
CA ALA A 34 -0.55 17.83 0.49
C ALA A 34 0.12 17.36 -0.81
N LEU A 35 1.23 16.61 -0.71
CA LEU A 35 1.92 16.02 -1.86
C LEU A 35 1.00 15.06 -2.63
N LEU A 36 0.26 14.21 -1.92
CA LEU A 36 -0.67 13.27 -2.55
C LEU A 36 -1.81 13.98 -3.28
N ARG A 37 -2.33 15.08 -2.71
CA ARG A 37 -3.32 15.94 -3.38
C ARG A 37 -2.77 16.50 -4.69
N GLY A 38 -1.56 17.06 -4.66
CA GLY A 38 -0.93 17.61 -5.86
C GLY A 38 -0.68 16.53 -6.91
N PHE A 39 -0.13 15.39 -6.51
CA PHE A 39 0.15 14.26 -7.39
C PHE A 39 -1.12 13.79 -8.12
N TYR A 40 -2.21 13.51 -7.40
CA TYR A 40 -3.45 13.02 -8.02
C TYR A 40 -4.29 14.11 -8.70
N ALA A 41 -4.09 15.39 -8.40
CA ALA A 41 -4.69 16.49 -9.15
C ALA A 41 -4.04 16.68 -10.53
N SER A 42 -2.77 16.31 -10.67
CA SER A 42 -2.02 16.41 -11.93
C SER A 42 -2.26 15.24 -12.90
N ALA A 43 -2.83 14.14 -12.42
CA ALA A 43 -3.19 13.00 -13.27
C ALA A 43 -4.35 13.38 -14.20
N SER A 44 -4.16 13.18 -15.51
CA SER A 44 -5.19 13.45 -16.52
C SER A 44 -6.42 12.57 -16.30
N PHE A 45 -7.60 13.08 -16.67
CA PHE A 45 -8.88 12.36 -16.58
C PHE A 45 -8.89 11.01 -17.33
N ASP A 46 -7.95 10.81 -18.26
CA ASP A 46 -7.80 9.58 -19.05
C ASP A 46 -6.87 8.54 -18.41
N ASP A 47 -6.22 8.82 -17.28
CA ASP A 47 -5.32 7.87 -16.62
C ASP A 47 -6.12 6.81 -15.83
N PRO A 48 -6.14 5.54 -16.29
CA PRO A 48 -7.24 4.67 -15.96
C PRO A 48 -7.27 4.14 -14.53
N LEU A 49 -6.22 4.24 -13.72
CA LEU A 49 -6.25 3.81 -12.31
C LEU A 49 -5.17 4.53 -11.50
N ARG A 50 -5.54 5.24 -10.43
CA ARG A 50 -4.60 5.74 -9.40
C ARG A 50 -4.16 4.58 -8.52
N TRP A 51 -2.87 4.38 -8.30
CA TRP A 51 -2.33 3.35 -7.40
C TRP A 51 -1.59 3.95 -6.21
N HIS A 52 -1.65 3.28 -5.06
CA HIS A 52 -0.84 3.59 -3.88
C HIS A 52 -0.45 2.32 -3.12
N LEU A 53 0.84 2.00 -3.12
CA LEU A 53 1.40 0.89 -2.37
C LEU A 53 2.21 1.43 -1.19
N ASP A 54 1.67 1.31 0.02
CA ASP A 54 2.30 1.74 1.27
C ASP A 54 3.06 0.55 1.86
N LEU A 55 4.40 0.54 1.77
CA LEU A 55 5.25 -0.61 2.10
C LEU A 55 5.74 -0.55 3.55
N HIS A 56 5.41 -1.60 4.32
CA HIS A 56 5.73 -1.77 5.74
C HIS A 56 6.46 -3.10 5.96
N CYS A 57 6.97 -3.29 7.17
CA CYS A 57 7.45 -4.57 7.66
C CYS A 57 6.77 -4.85 9.00
N ALA A 58 6.35 -6.10 9.20
CA ALA A 58 5.67 -6.49 10.41
C ALA A 58 6.62 -6.38 11.62
N ILE A 59 6.09 -5.88 12.72
CA ILE A 59 6.82 -5.77 14.00
C ILE A 59 6.56 -7.01 14.88
N ARG A 60 5.56 -7.81 14.52
CA ARG A 60 5.16 -9.03 15.23
C ARG A 60 5.25 -10.22 14.30
N ASP A 61 5.39 -11.37 14.91
CA ASP A 61 5.31 -12.64 14.21
C ASP A 61 3.89 -12.81 13.65
N SER A 62 3.84 -13.23 12.39
CA SER A 62 2.63 -13.53 11.65
C SER A 62 2.76 -14.94 11.09
N VAL A 63 1.64 -15.66 11.01
CA VAL A 63 1.56 -16.94 10.30
C VAL A 63 1.87 -16.75 8.82
N HIS A 64 1.49 -15.60 8.27
CA HIS A 64 1.78 -15.19 6.90
C HIS A 64 2.97 -14.25 6.87
N TYR A 65 4.05 -14.60 6.15
CA TYR A 65 5.25 -13.76 6.11
C TYR A 65 5.00 -12.44 5.37
N THR A 66 4.18 -12.49 4.32
CA THR A 66 3.68 -11.31 3.62
C THR A 66 2.17 -11.25 3.68
N PHE A 67 1.62 -10.06 3.91
CA PHE A 67 0.18 -9.85 3.76
C PHE A 67 -0.13 -8.41 3.39
N ALA A 68 -1.28 -8.22 2.74
CA ALA A 68 -1.80 -6.91 2.39
C ALA A 68 -3.02 -6.55 3.25
N VAL A 69 -3.21 -5.26 3.49
CA VAL A 69 -4.46 -4.70 4.04
C VAL A 69 -5.09 -3.83 2.96
N SER A 70 -6.24 -4.26 2.45
CA SER A 70 -7.09 -3.45 1.57
C SER A 70 -7.94 -2.51 2.42
N PRO A 71 -7.80 -1.18 2.28
CA PRO A 71 -8.59 -0.25 3.06
C PRO A 71 -10.09 -0.38 2.74
N TYR A 72 -10.93 0.03 3.68
CA TYR A 72 -12.34 0.29 3.42
C TYR A 72 -12.47 1.64 2.70
N SER A 73 -13.22 1.69 1.61
CA SER A 73 -13.59 2.93 0.92
C SER A 73 -14.95 2.77 0.27
N GLU A 74 -15.71 3.87 0.19
CA GLU A 74 -16.96 3.92 -0.59
C GLU A 74 -16.68 3.96 -2.10
N GLN A 75 -15.44 4.27 -2.50
CA GLN A 75 -14.98 4.25 -3.89
C GLN A 75 -14.61 2.82 -4.33
N PRO A 76 -14.73 2.48 -5.63
CA PRO A 76 -14.38 1.16 -6.17
C PRO A 76 -12.86 0.93 -6.23
N THR A 77 -12.25 0.67 -5.08
CA THR A 77 -10.78 0.62 -4.86
C THR A 77 -10.22 -0.79 -4.76
N ARG A 78 -11.02 -1.79 -5.16
CA ARG A 78 -10.70 -3.23 -5.10
C ARG A 78 -10.79 -3.86 -6.48
N SER A 79 -10.06 -3.29 -7.44
CA SER A 79 -10.09 -3.74 -8.83
C SER A 79 -9.40 -5.09 -9.02
N LEU A 80 -9.79 -5.85 -10.05
CA LEU A 80 -9.14 -7.12 -10.38
C LEU A 80 -7.62 -6.96 -10.65
N PRO A 81 -7.14 -5.95 -11.41
CA PRO A 81 -5.71 -5.70 -11.60
C PRO A 81 -4.92 -5.56 -10.28
N LEU A 82 -5.52 -4.87 -9.29
CA LEU A 82 -4.90 -4.67 -7.98
C LEU A 82 -4.68 -5.99 -7.24
N PHE A 83 -5.66 -6.90 -7.26
CA PHE A 83 -5.50 -8.22 -6.65
C PHE A 83 -4.58 -9.12 -7.50
N SER A 84 -4.65 -9.06 -8.82
CA SER A 84 -3.72 -9.80 -9.68
C SER A 84 -2.24 -9.41 -9.40
N PHE A 85 -1.97 -8.16 -9.05
CA PHE A 85 -0.65 -7.73 -8.57
C PHE A 85 -0.21 -8.48 -7.31
N LEU A 86 -1.07 -8.59 -6.28
CA LEU A 86 -0.75 -9.37 -5.08
C LEU A 86 -0.40 -10.82 -5.40
N GLN A 87 -1.06 -11.40 -6.41
CA GLN A 87 -0.84 -12.80 -6.78
C GLN A 87 0.51 -12.97 -7.46
N GLN A 88 0.86 -12.07 -8.38
CA GLN A 88 2.16 -12.05 -9.04
C GLN A 88 3.30 -11.79 -8.05
N ALA A 89 3.03 -10.94 -7.05
CA ALA A 89 3.96 -10.60 -5.99
C ALA A 89 4.09 -11.70 -4.90
N GLU A 90 3.34 -12.80 -5.03
CA GLU A 90 3.27 -13.90 -4.05
C GLU A 90 2.97 -13.42 -2.61
N VAL A 91 2.08 -12.43 -2.48
CA VAL A 91 1.59 -12.00 -1.17
C VAL A 91 0.64 -13.07 -0.62
N GLU A 92 0.95 -13.61 0.56
CA GLU A 92 0.33 -14.84 1.05
C GLU A 92 -1.12 -14.66 1.49
N ALA A 93 -1.47 -13.47 1.99
CA ALA A 93 -2.80 -13.18 2.51
C ALA A 93 -3.21 -11.72 2.25
N VAL A 94 -4.53 -11.50 2.25
CA VAL A 94 -5.10 -10.16 2.20
C VAL A 94 -6.22 -10.01 3.24
N LEU A 95 -6.11 -8.97 4.05
CA LEU A 95 -7.15 -8.52 4.98
C LEU A 95 -7.99 -7.43 4.31
N MET A 96 -9.30 -7.62 4.32
CA MET A 96 -10.26 -6.65 3.78
C MET A 96 -10.82 -5.82 4.93
N ALA A 97 -10.34 -4.57 5.08
CA ALA A 97 -10.88 -3.70 6.11
C ALA A 97 -12.39 -3.46 5.89
N ASN A 98 -13.15 -3.51 6.98
CA ASN A 98 -14.60 -3.35 7.00
C ASN A 98 -15.05 -1.98 7.56
N SER A 99 -14.11 -1.15 8.03
CA SER A 99 -14.37 0.19 8.52
C SER A 99 -13.24 1.14 8.13
N PRO A 100 -13.50 2.46 8.05
CA PRO A 100 -12.45 3.46 7.86
C PRO A 100 -11.33 3.35 8.92
N SER A 101 -10.09 3.62 8.52
CA SER A 101 -8.92 3.66 9.40
C SER A 101 -7.97 4.75 8.92
N PRO A 102 -7.41 5.62 9.76
CA PRO A 102 -6.65 6.79 9.33
C PRO A 102 -5.20 6.46 8.90
N THR A 103 -5.03 5.44 8.07
CA THR A 103 -3.75 5.06 7.45
C THR A 103 -3.54 5.80 6.15
N PHE A 104 -2.29 5.87 5.69
CA PHE A 104 -1.96 6.57 4.46
C PHE A 104 -2.58 5.92 3.22
N SER A 105 -2.56 4.58 3.17
CA SER A 105 -3.26 3.79 2.15
C SER A 105 -4.76 4.09 2.13
N TRP A 106 -5.43 4.14 3.30
CA TRP A 106 -6.85 4.50 3.39
C TRP A 106 -7.12 5.92 2.91
N PHE A 107 -6.30 6.91 3.27
CA PHE A 107 -6.48 8.29 2.84
C PHE A 107 -6.47 8.40 1.31
N SER A 108 -5.57 7.70 0.64
CA SER A 108 -5.57 7.66 -0.83
C SER A 108 -6.82 7.02 -1.44
N ALA A 109 -7.29 5.90 -0.86
CA ALA A 109 -8.47 5.18 -1.31
C ALA A 109 -9.77 5.97 -1.07
N ALA A 110 -9.89 6.61 0.10
CA ALA A 110 -11.09 7.33 0.51
C ALA A 110 -11.25 8.66 -0.24
N TYR A 111 -10.18 9.45 -0.35
CA TYR A 111 -10.26 10.81 -0.91
C TYR A 111 -10.01 10.88 -2.42
N PHE A 112 -9.34 9.89 -3.00
CA PHE A 112 -8.93 9.95 -4.41
C PHE A 112 -9.34 8.72 -5.23
N GLY A 113 -10.05 7.76 -4.64
CA GLY A 113 -10.45 6.52 -5.32
C GLY A 113 -9.27 5.67 -5.77
N ALA A 114 -8.11 5.79 -5.11
CA ALA A 114 -6.92 5.04 -5.47
C ALA A 114 -7.05 3.55 -5.13
N GLN A 115 -6.52 2.70 -6.02
CA GLN A 115 -6.25 1.29 -5.79
C GLN A 115 -5.09 1.20 -4.79
N ALA A 116 -5.39 0.89 -3.53
CA ALA A 116 -4.42 1.03 -2.45
C ALA A 116 -4.28 -0.20 -1.57
N PHE A 117 -3.05 -0.43 -1.10
CA PHE A 117 -2.74 -1.39 -0.05
C PHE A 117 -1.76 -0.80 0.96
N THR A 118 -1.88 -1.21 2.22
CA THR A 118 -0.73 -1.34 3.10
C THR A 118 -0.18 -2.75 2.95
N LEU A 119 1.10 -2.90 2.64
CA LEU A 119 1.78 -4.18 2.40
C LEU A 119 2.77 -4.42 3.53
N GLU A 120 2.62 -5.54 4.24
CA GLU A 120 3.54 -5.97 5.29
C GLU A 120 4.48 -7.03 4.69
N LEU A 121 5.72 -6.64 4.41
CA LEU A 121 6.68 -7.40 3.61
C LEU A 121 7.77 -8.03 4.50
N GLY A 122 7.39 -9.06 5.25
CA GLY A 122 8.30 -9.72 6.18
C GLY A 122 8.37 -9.03 7.53
N LYS A 123 9.49 -9.19 8.24
CA LYS A 123 9.70 -8.66 9.59
C LYS A 123 10.70 -7.51 9.57
N VAL A 124 10.53 -6.55 10.48
CA VAL A 124 11.52 -5.50 10.73
C VAL A 124 12.88 -6.12 11.01
N ALA A 125 13.88 -5.74 10.21
CA ALA A 125 15.29 -6.01 10.42
C ALA A 125 16.11 -4.72 10.22
N PRO A 126 17.30 -4.60 10.83
CA PRO A 126 18.23 -3.52 10.52
C PRO A 126 18.55 -3.41 9.03
N PHE A 127 18.98 -2.23 8.60
CA PHE A 127 19.38 -2.04 7.21
C PHE A 127 20.54 -2.98 6.84
N GLY A 128 20.43 -3.67 5.70
CA GLY A 128 21.40 -4.67 5.26
C GLY A 128 21.19 -6.07 5.83
N GLU A 129 20.30 -6.26 6.80
CA GLU A 129 20.00 -7.55 7.44
C GLU A 129 18.64 -8.12 7.02
N ASN A 130 17.98 -7.49 6.04
CA ASN A 130 16.72 -7.99 5.49
C ASN A 130 16.99 -9.17 4.55
N GLU A 131 16.26 -10.26 4.72
CA GLU A 131 16.29 -11.43 3.83
C GLU A 131 15.55 -11.14 2.51
N LEU A 132 16.15 -10.30 1.66
CA LEU A 132 15.53 -9.81 0.41
C LEU A 132 15.21 -10.93 -0.59
N SER A 133 15.91 -12.06 -0.52
CA SER A 133 15.64 -13.24 -1.34
C SER A 133 14.20 -13.74 -1.19
N ARG A 134 13.59 -13.54 -0.01
CA ARG A 134 12.18 -13.89 0.26
C ARG A 134 11.19 -12.92 -0.36
N LEU A 135 11.65 -11.74 -0.81
CA LEU A 135 10.85 -10.70 -1.44
C LEU A 135 11.10 -10.61 -2.95
N GLU A 136 11.85 -11.56 -3.53
CA GLU A 136 12.16 -11.57 -4.96
C GLU A 136 10.88 -11.57 -5.83
N PRO A 137 9.84 -12.39 -5.57
CA PRO A 137 8.60 -12.34 -6.37
C PRO A 137 7.91 -10.98 -6.28
N PHE A 138 7.87 -10.37 -5.09
CA PHE A 138 7.33 -9.03 -4.89
C PHE A 138 8.10 -7.98 -5.70
N TYR A 139 9.43 -8.04 -5.66
CA TYR A 139 10.29 -7.13 -6.40
C TYR A 139 10.05 -7.22 -7.92
N GLN A 140 9.99 -8.44 -8.46
CA GLN A 140 9.71 -8.68 -9.88
C GLN A 140 8.33 -8.16 -10.29
N ALA A 141 7.30 -8.39 -9.46
CA ALA A 141 5.96 -7.88 -9.72
C ALA A 141 5.91 -6.34 -9.68
N LEU A 142 6.62 -5.70 -8.74
CA LEU A 142 6.70 -4.25 -8.65
C LEU A 142 7.43 -3.66 -9.86
N GLN A 143 8.53 -4.27 -10.28
CA GLN A 143 9.25 -3.87 -11.49
C GLN A 143 8.36 -3.97 -12.72
N ALA A 144 7.64 -5.08 -12.90
CA ALA A 144 6.69 -5.24 -14.00
C ALA A 144 5.60 -4.14 -13.95
N LEU A 145 5.03 -3.87 -12.78
CA LEU A 145 4.00 -2.84 -12.60
C LEU A 145 4.45 -1.45 -13.05
N VAL A 146 5.70 -1.05 -12.75
CA VAL A 146 6.18 0.31 -13.07
C VAL A 146 6.86 0.44 -14.44
N THR A 147 7.23 -0.67 -15.07
CA THR A 147 7.91 -0.68 -16.38
C THR A 147 6.99 -1.08 -17.53
N THR A 148 5.91 -1.83 -17.28
CA THR A 148 4.96 -2.23 -18.33
C THR A 148 4.07 -1.04 -18.71
N PRO A 149 4.02 -0.64 -19.99
CA PRO A 149 3.13 0.41 -20.44
C PRO A 149 1.66 0.09 -20.13
N THR A 150 0.88 1.09 -19.74
CA THR A 150 -0.50 0.98 -19.23
C THR A 150 -1.46 0.20 -20.15
N HIS A 151 -1.14 0.12 -21.45
CA HIS A 151 -1.94 -0.60 -22.44
C HIS A 151 -1.72 -2.12 -22.44
N GLU A 152 -0.56 -2.60 -22.01
CA GLU A 152 -0.16 -4.03 -22.00
C GLU A 152 -0.37 -4.70 -20.64
N ALA A 153 -0.31 -3.93 -19.54
CA ALA A 153 -0.57 -4.45 -18.19
C ALA A 153 -1.97 -5.09 -18.07
N ARG A 154 -2.95 -4.61 -18.86
CA ARG A 154 -4.34 -5.09 -18.87
C ARG A 154 -4.51 -6.52 -19.39
N SER A 155 -3.66 -7.00 -20.30
CA SER A 155 -3.75 -8.37 -20.84
C SER A 155 -3.01 -9.38 -19.97
N ASN A 156 -1.88 -8.99 -19.38
CA ASN A 156 -1.01 -9.89 -18.61
C ASN A 156 -1.56 -10.25 -17.21
N LEU A 157 -2.51 -9.47 -16.67
CA LEU A 157 -3.11 -9.70 -15.35
C LEU A 157 -4.34 -10.65 -15.38
N SER A 158 -4.73 -11.15 -16.55
CA SER A 158 -5.95 -11.96 -16.80
C SER A 158 -5.74 -13.49 -16.71
N GLY A 159 -4.48 -13.97 -16.71
CA GLY A 159 -4.17 -15.36 -17.11
C GLY A 159 -4.23 -16.46 -16.05
N LYS A 160 -4.49 -16.19 -14.76
CA LYS A 160 -4.49 -17.25 -13.71
C LYS A 160 -5.74 -17.19 -12.85
N LYS A 161 -6.44 -18.34 -12.71
CA LYS A 161 -7.55 -18.51 -11.76
C LYS A 161 -7.09 -18.13 -10.35
N THR A 162 -7.78 -17.17 -9.74
CA THR A 162 -7.44 -16.59 -8.45
C THR A 162 -8.04 -17.41 -7.31
N ARG A 163 -7.22 -17.82 -6.33
CA ARG A 163 -7.70 -18.44 -5.08
C ARG A 163 -7.07 -17.71 -3.90
N TRP A 164 -7.80 -16.76 -3.34
CA TRP A 164 -7.38 -16.01 -2.15
C TRP A 164 -7.76 -16.76 -0.88
N GLN A 165 -6.87 -16.70 0.12
CA GLN A 165 -7.25 -16.92 1.51
C GLN A 165 -7.59 -15.56 2.11
N PHE A 166 -8.88 -15.32 2.37
CA PHE A 166 -9.33 -14.14 3.09
C PHE A 166 -9.21 -14.41 4.59
N ILE A 167 -8.41 -13.60 5.27
CA ILE A 167 -8.34 -13.59 6.73
C ILE A 167 -9.39 -12.59 7.25
N LYS A 168 -10.14 -13.01 8.27
CA LYS A 168 -11.17 -12.19 8.94
C LYS A 168 -10.55 -11.32 10.02
#